data_AF-A0A521TFT3-F1
#
_entry.id   AF-A0A521TFT3-F1
#
_cell.length_a   1.000
_cell.length_b   1.000
_cell.length_c   1.000
_cell.angle_alpha   90.00
_cell.angle_beta   90.00
_cell.angle_gamma   90.00
#
_symmetry.space_group_name_H-M   'P 1'
#
loop_
_entity.id
_entity.type
_entity.pdbx_description
1 polymer ?
#
loop_
_entity_poly.entity_id
_entity_poly.type
_entity_poly.pdbx_seq_one_letter_code
_entity_poly.pdbx_strand_id
1 'polypeptide(L)' 'MNQQEMTNIVKEDLKHIPSGYGVMHGWLRTYYNRRRRHDLTKGKTKEETLSWCIDEIRKENPNWNPEYDITYFKI' A
#
# COMPACT_ATOMS: atom_id res chain seq x y z
N MET A 1 9.31 15.79 -7.08
CA MET A 1 8.88 14.63 -7.90
C MET A 1 7.62 15.00 -8.67
N ASN A 2 7.57 14.68 -9.96
CA ASN A 2 6.43 15.00 -10.80
C ASN A 2 5.31 13.94 -10.68
N GLN A 3 4.12 14.24 -11.22
CA GLN A 3 2.95 13.35 -11.11
C GLN A 3 3.13 12.01 -11.83
N GLN A 4 3.89 11.99 -12.92
CA GLN A 4 4.12 10.79 -13.72
C GLN A 4 5.06 9.82 -13.00
N GLU A 5 6.15 10.34 -12.41
CA GLU A 5 7.09 9.60 -11.57
C GLU A 5 6.37 8.95 -10.38
N MET A 6 5.55 9.72 -9.66
CA MET A 6 4.71 9.19 -8.58
C MET A 6 3.80 8.07 -9.06
N THR A 7 3.13 8.28 -10.19
CA THR A 7 2.21 7.28 -10.74
C THR A 7 2.94 5.99 -11.11
N ASN A 8 4.16 6.08 -11.66
CA ASN A 8 4.96 4.92 -12.01
C ASN A 8 5.43 4.16 -10.76
N ILE A 9 5.91 4.86 -9.72
CA ILE A 9 6.30 4.24 -8.45
C ILE A 9 5.11 3.52 -7.81
N VAL A 10 3.97 4.20 -7.68
CA VAL A 10 2.79 3.58 -7.07
C VAL A 10 2.27 2.40 -7.90
N LYS A 11 2.33 2.47 -9.23
CA LYS A 11 1.98 1.34 -10.10
C LYS A 11 2.88 0.15 -9.87
N GLU A 12 4.19 0.37 -9.68
CA GLU A 12 5.15 -0.69 -9.39
C GLU A 12 4.86 -1.32 -8.03
N ASP A 13 4.75 -0.50 -6.98
CA ASP A 13 4.40 -0.96 -5.63
C ASP A 13 3.11 -1.82 -5.63
N LEU A 14 2.09 -1.41 -6.38
CA LEU A 14 0.81 -2.12 -6.45
C LEU A 14 0.88 -3.47 -7.18
N LYS A 15 1.94 -3.78 -7.95
CA LYS A 15 2.12 -5.15 -8.49
C LYS A 15 2.40 -6.16 -7.38
N HIS A 16 2.95 -5.69 -6.27
CA HIS A 16 3.36 -6.47 -5.11
C HIS A 16 2.26 -6.57 -4.04
N ILE A 17 1.05 -6.06 -4.32
CA ILE A 17 -0.13 -6.22 -3.46
C ILE A 17 -1.20 -6.94 -4.29
N PRO A 18 -1.61 -8.18 -3.96
CA PRO A 18 -2.56 -8.97 -4.75
C PRO A 18 -3.86 -8.21 -5.06
N SER A 19 -4.31 -8.29 -6.32
CA SER A 19 -5.61 -7.81 -6.77
C SER A 19 -6.64 -8.95 -6.84
N GLY A 20 -7.91 -8.65 -6.57
CA GLY A 20 -8.99 -9.65 -6.64
C GLY A 20 -9.07 -10.58 -5.43
N TYR A 21 -8.21 -10.38 -4.43
CA TYR A 21 -8.14 -11.18 -3.22
C TYR A 21 -9.08 -10.66 -2.13
N GLY A 22 -10.38 -10.74 -2.38
CA GLY A 22 -11.40 -10.25 -1.45
C GLY A 22 -11.47 -8.73 -1.31
N VAL A 23 -12.48 -8.26 -0.55
CA VAL A 23 -12.81 -6.83 -0.42
C VAL A 23 -11.70 -6.06 0.30
N MET A 24 -11.09 -6.67 1.33
CA MET A 24 -10.08 -6.01 2.16
C MET A 24 -8.80 -5.70 1.40
N HIS A 25 -8.34 -6.57 0.49
CA HIS A 25 -7.20 -6.25 -0.38
C HIS A 25 -7.54 -5.18 -1.41
N GLY A 26 -8.79 -5.12 -1.88
CA GLY A 26 -9.28 -4.00 -2.69
C GLY A 26 -9.15 -2.67 -1.94
N TRP A 27 -9.52 -2.65 -0.66
CA TRP A 27 -9.32 -1.49 0.20
C TRP A 27 -7.84 -1.19 0.45
N LEU A 28 -7.01 -2.20 0.71
CA LEU A 28 -5.56 -2.03 0.88
C LEU A 28 -4.93 -1.34 -0.33
N ARG A 29 -5.20 -1.83 -1.55
CA ARG A 29 -4.70 -1.22 -2.80
C ARG A 29 -5.16 0.23 -2.96
N THR A 30 -6.41 0.52 -2.60
CA THR A 30 -6.99 1.86 -2.70
C THR A 30 -6.34 2.81 -1.69
N TYR A 31 -6.21 2.37 -0.44
CA TYR A 31 -5.60 3.14 0.65
C TYR A 31 -4.14 3.39 0.35
N TYR A 32 -3.42 2.35 -0.08
CA TYR A 32 -2.02 2.43 -0.47
C TYR A 32 -1.81 3.42 -1.61
N ASN A 33 -2.59 3.34 -2.70
CA ASN A 33 -2.45 4.28 -3.83
C ASN A 33 -2.60 5.74 -3.38
N ARG A 34 -3.64 6.05 -2.60
CA ARG A 34 -3.88 7.40 -2.10
C ARG A 34 -2.77 7.84 -1.14
N ARG A 35 -2.42 6.98 -0.19
CA ARG A 35 -1.45 7.31 0.86
C ARG A 35 -0.04 7.44 0.30
N ARG A 36 0.38 6.53 -0.58
CA ARG A 36 1.72 6.49 -1.15
C ARG A 36 2.07 7.76 -1.91
N ARG A 37 1.12 8.31 -2.69
CA ARG A 37 1.30 9.59 -3.39
C ARG A 37 1.62 10.74 -2.43
N HIS A 38 0.94 10.79 -1.29
CA HIS A 38 1.20 11.78 -0.25
C HIS A 38 2.51 11.51 0.51
N ASP A 39 2.79 10.26 0.84
CA ASP A 39 3.96 9.86 1.61
C ASP A 39 5.27 10.05 0.83
N LEU A 40 5.20 9.87 -0.49
CA LEU A 40 6.26 10.20 -1.42
C LEU A 40 6.67 11.68 -1.40
N THR A 41 5.75 12.62 -1.20
CA THR A 41 6.10 14.05 -1.07
C THR A 41 6.71 14.39 0.28
N LYS A 42 6.62 13.48 1.25
CA LYS A 42 7.18 13.59 2.60
C LYS A 42 8.44 12.76 2.81
N GLY A 43 8.96 12.12 1.75
CA GLY A 43 10.15 11.29 1.82
C GLY A 43 9.98 9.97 2.58
N LYS A 44 8.74 9.53 2.80
CA LYS A 44 8.47 8.25 3.48
C LYS A 44 8.72 7.06 2.56
N THR A 45 9.08 5.94 3.17
CA THR A 45 9.32 4.66 2.50
C THR A 45 8.00 3.97 2.12
N LYS A 46 8.10 2.96 1.25
CA LYS A 46 6.94 2.15 0.83
C LYS A 46 6.48 1.23 1.97
N GLU A 47 7.41 0.79 2.81
CA GLU A 47 7.18 0.01 4.03
C GLU A 47 6.35 0.79 5.05
N GLU A 48 6.74 2.03 5.35
CA GLU A 48 5.96 2.90 6.25
C GLU A 48 4.53 3.13 5.72
N THR A 49 4.38 3.32 4.42
CA THR A 49 3.07 3.47 3.80
C THR A 49 2.24 2.20 3.93
N LEU A 50 2.82 1.03 3.61
CA LEU A 50 2.09 -0.24 3.67
C LEU A 50 1.68 -0.60 5.10
N SER A 51 2.60 -0.46 6.05
CA SER A 51 2.32 -0.67 7.49
C SER A 51 1.15 0.19 7.95
N TRP A 52 1.18 1.49 7.64
CA TRP A 52 0.09 2.38 8.00
C TRP A 52 -1.25 1.96 7.39
N CYS A 53 -1.27 1.57 6.11
CA CYS A 53 -2.50 1.11 5.46
C CYS A 53 -3.04 -0.20 6.06
N ILE A 54 -2.16 -1.13 6.43
CA ILE A 54 -2.55 -2.37 7.11
C ILE A 54 -3.19 -2.05 8.45
N ASP A 55 -2.57 -1.17 9.24
CA ASP A 55 -3.07 -0.78 10.55
C ASP A 55 -4.45 -0.11 10.46
N GLU A 56 -4.67 0.78 9.48
CA GLU A 56 -5.97 1.40 9.26
C GLU A 56 -7.07 0.38 8.96
N ILE A 57 -6.79 -0.64 8.14
CA ILE A 57 -7.80 -1.67 7.84
C ILE A 57 -8.04 -2.57 9.05
N ARG A 58 -6.99 -2.89 9.81
CA ARG A 58 -7.07 -3.72 11.02
C ARG A 58 -7.87 -3.09 12.15
N LYS A 59 -7.97 -1.76 12.23
CA LYS A 59 -8.82 -1.08 13.22
C LYS A 59 -10.27 -1.57 13.16
N GLU A 60 -10.79 -1.75 11.95
CA GLU A 60 -12.15 -2.24 11.71
C GLU A 60 -12.18 -3.77 11.48
N ASN A 61 -11.04 -4.38 11.18
CA ASN A 61 -10.92 -5.80 10.81
C ASN A 61 -9.72 -6.46 11.50
N PRO A 62 -9.75 -6.65 12.84
CA PRO A 62 -8.57 -7.04 13.62
C PRO A 62 -8.00 -8.41 13.24
N ASN A 63 -8.84 -9.32 12.74
CA ASN A 63 -8.43 -10.67 12.33
C ASN A 63 -8.00 -10.75 10.86
N TRP A 64 -8.02 -9.63 10.12
CA TRP A 64 -7.61 -9.64 8.72
C TRP A 64 -6.10 -9.84 8.60
N ASN A 65 -5.72 -10.86 7.83
CA ASN A 65 -4.34 -11.15 7.49
C ASN A 65 -4.01 -10.55 6.11
N PRO A 66 -3.20 -9.48 6.04
CA PRO A 66 -2.81 -8.89 4.77
C PRO A 66 -1.88 -9.83 4.00
N GLU A 67 -2.07 -9.92 2.69
CA GLU A 67 -1.11 -10.58 1.79
C GLU A 67 -0.47 -9.53 0.90
N TYR A 68 0.84 -9.64 0.74
CA TYR A 68 1.69 -8.80 -0.10
C TYR A 68 3.01 -9.53 -0.34
N ASP A 69 3.80 -9.05 -1.30
CA ASP A 69 5.11 -9.59 -1.59
C ASP A 69 6.12 -9.18 -0.50
N ILE A 70 6.40 -10.10 0.41
CA ILE A 70 7.36 -9.91 1.52
C ILE A 70 8.82 -9.74 1.05
N THR A 71 9.13 -10.12 -0.19
CA THR A 71 10.48 -9.89 -0.75
C THR A 71 10.64 -8.45 -1.23
N TYR A 72 9.52 -7.81 -1.60
CA TYR A 72 9.48 -6.42 -2.03
C TYR A 72 9.27 -5.44 -0.87
N PHE A 73 8.30 -5.71 0.02
CA PHE A 73 8.00 -4.91 1.21
C PHE A 73 8.62 -5.56 2.44
N LYS A 74 9.61 -4.90 3.04
CA LYS A 74 10.35 -5.41 4.20
C LYS A 74 9.82 -4.81 5.50
N ILE A 75 8.57 -5.17 5.84
CA ILE A 75 7.87 -4.78 7.06
C ILE A 75 7.85 -5.90 8.11
#